data_AF-A0AAD4BYB0-F1
#
_entry.id   AF-A0AAD4BYB0-F1
#
_cell.length_a   1.000
_cell.length_b   1.000
_cell.length_c   1.000
_cell.angle_alpha   90.00
_cell.angle_beta   90.00
_cell.angle_gamma   90.00
#
_symmetry.space_group_name_H-M   'P 1'
#
loop_
_entity.id
_entity.type
_entity.pdbx_description
1 polymer ?
#
loop_
_entity_poly.entity_id
_entity_poly.type
_entity_poly.pdbx_seq_one_letter_code
_entity_poly.pdbx_strand_id
1 'polypeptide(L)'
;ITIRWTPGHSGIPGNEEADVLAKDAAKGETSPTHLLPQSLCHRKSPRTLPRSKSAIKQKFTQREKTRQKAIFKASPRAAMTLQIDPSMPSASFLKL
;
A
#
# COMPACT_ATOMS: atom_id res chain seq x y z
N ILE A 1 -18.29 25.34 -7.73
CA ILE A 1 -18.21 23.96 -7.20
C ILE A 1 -18.79 23.98 -5.80
N THR A 2 -19.74 23.11 -5.49
CA THR A 2 -20.31 22.97 -4.14
C THR A 2 -19.82 21.66 -3.56
N ILE A 3 -19.13 21.72 -2.41
CA ILE A 3 -18.59 20.54 -1.72
C ILE A 3 -19.55 20.16 -0.59
N ARG A 4 -19.87 18.87 -0.46
CA ARG A 4 -20.70 18.34 0.62
C ARG A 4 -19.99 17.16 1.27
N TRP A 5 -19.90 17.21 2.61
CA TRP A 5 -19.43 16.08 3.40
C TRP A 5 -20.58 15.12 3.62
N THR A 6 -20.32 13.82 3.49
CA THR A 6 -21.29 12.76 3.74
C THR A 6 -20.66 11.70 4.66
N PRO A 7 -21.46 11.04 5.51
CA PRO A 7 -20.96 9.98 6.36
C PRO A 7 -20.58 8.74 5.53
N GLY A 8 -19.47 8.10 5.90
CA GLY A 8 -19.06 6.84 5.29
C GLY A 8 -20.00 5.69 5.64
N HIS A 9 -20.06 4.66 4.79
CA HIS A 9 -20.80 3.42 5.02
C HIS A 9 -22.28 3.60 5.43
N SER A 10 -22.92 4.66 4.92
CA SER A 10 -24.29 5.04 5.31
C SER A 10 -25.34 4.71 4.24
N GLY A 11 -25.06 3.84 3.28
CA GLY A 11 -26.05 3.47 2.26
C GLY A 11 -26.23 4.51 1.14
N ILE A 12 -25.35 5.51 1.03
CA ILE A 12 -25.49 6.57 0.01
C ILE A 12 -25.03 6.01 -1.33
N PRO A 13 -25.94 5.78 -2.31
CA PRO A 13 -25.62 4.97 -3.49
C PRO A 13 -24.37 5.44 -4.24
N GLY A 14 -24.28 6.73 -4.55
CA GLY A 14 -23.12 7.28 -5.27
C GLY A 14 -21.81 7.27 -4.48
N ASN A 15 -21.86 7.32 -3.14
CA ASN A 15 -20.65 7.19 -2.31
C ASN A 15 -20.19 5.72 -2.24
N GLU A 16 -21.13 4.79 -2.16
CA GLU A 16 -20.82 3.36 -2.12
C GLU A 16 -20.28 2.85 -3.46
N GLU A 17 -20.88 3.26 -4.58
CA GLU A 17 -20.35 3.00 -5.92
C GLU A 17 -18.93 3.53 -6.07
N ALA A 18 -18.66 4.75 -5.58
CA ALA A 18 -17.33 5.33 -5.60
C ALA A 18 -16.32 4.54 -4.75
N ASP A 19 -16.71 4.06 -3.56
CA ASP A 19 -15.86 3.24 -2.68
C ASP A 19 -15.53 1.87 -3.31
N VAL A 20 -16.50 1.23 -3.98
CA VAL A 20 -16.28 -0.02 -4.73
C VAL A 20 -15.25 0.20 -5.83
N LEU A 21 -15.45 1.21 -6.69
CA LEU A 21 -14.52 1.53 -7.76
C LEU A 21 -13.12 1.90 -7.23
N ALA A 22 -13.05 2.59 -6.09
CA ALA A 22 -11.78 2.91 -5.45
C ALA A 22 -11.05 1.66 -4.96
N LYS A 23 -11.76 0.67 -4.40
CA LYS A 23 -11.19 -0.63 -3.99
C LYS A 23 -10.68 -1.43 -5.18
N ASP A 24 -11.42 -1.45 -6.28
CA ASP A 24 -11.00 -2.17 -7.48
C ASP A 24 -9.77 -1.50 -8.12
N ALA A 25 -9.75 -0.16 -8.16
CA ALA A 25 -8.57 0.59 -8.56
C ALA A 25 -7.35 0.29 -7.66
N ALA A 26 -7.55 0.13 -6.35
CA ALA A 26 -6.48 -0.24 -5.43
C ALA A 26 -5.93 -1.67 -5.66
N LYS A 27 -6.74 -2.58 -6.23
CA LYS A 27 -6.29 -3.91 -6.69
C LYS A 27 -5.53 -3.85 -8.02
N GLY A 28 -5.52 -2.71 -8.69
CA GLY A 28 -4.86 -2.50 -9.98
C GLY A 28 -5.80 -2.59 -11.19
N GLU A 29 -7.11 -2.68 -10.96
CA GLU A 29 -8.09 -2.60 -12.04
C GLU A 29 -8.17 -1.15 -12.55
N THR A 30 -8.33 -0.97 -13.86
CA THR A 30 -8.35 0.37 -14.46
C THR A 30 -9.49 0.48 -15.46
N SER A 31 -10.11 1.65 -15.52
CA SER A 31 -11.10 1.94 -16.55
C SER A 31 -10.43 2.06 -17.93
N PRO A 32 -11.17 1.79 -19.02
CA PRO A 32 -10.70 2.10 -20.37
C PRO A 32 -10.18 3.52 -20.51
N THR A 33 -9.07 3.69 -21.25
CA THR A 33 -8.39 4.99 -21.36
C THR A 33 -9.28 6.11 -21.92
N HIS A 34 -10.28 5.79 -22.75
CA HIS A 34 -11.18 6.79 -23.33
C HIS A 34 -12.22 7.32 -22.32
N LEU A 35 -12.42 6.64 -21.18
CA LEU A 35 -13.29 7.10 -20.09
C LEU A 35 -12.53 7.91 -19.03
N LEU A 36 -11.20 7.95 -19.12
CA LEU A 36 -10.39 8.72 -18.18
C LEU A 36 -10.45 10.22 -18.51
N PRO A 37 -10.44 11.09 -17.48
CA PRO A 37 -10.17 12.52 -17.68
C PRO A 37 -8.85 12.72 -18.42
N GLN A 38 -8.77 13.75 -19.26
CA GLN A 38 -7.60 13.98 -20.12
C GLN A 38 -6.29 14.15 -19.35
N SER A 39 -6.35 14.62 -18.09
CA SER A 39 -5.21 14.71 -17.17
C SER A 39 -4.65 13.34 -16.76
N LEU A 40 -5.46 12.30 -16.80
CA LEU A 40 -5.12 10.90 -16.43
C LEU A 40 -4.90 10.01 -17.66
N CYS A 41 -5.18 10.50 -18.87
CA CYS A 41 -4.92 9.77 -20.11
C CYS A 41 -3.42 9.70 -20.40
N HIS A 42 -2.79 8.55 -20.06
CA HIS A 42 -1.37 8.24 -20.29
C HIS A 42 -0.86 8.49 -21.72
N ARG A 43 -1.76 8.49 -22.72
CA ARG A 43 -1.42 8.69 -24.14
C ARG A 43 -1.37 10.16 -24.57
N LYS A 44 -1.98 11.09 -23.82
CA LYS A 44 -2.07 12.53 -24.15
C LYS A 44 -1.49 13.46 -23.10
N SER A 45 -1.27 12.98 -21.88
CA SER A 45 -0.61 13.73 -20.81
C SER A 45 0.86 13.27 -20.73
N PRO A 46 1.85 14.13 -21.05
CA PRO A 46 3.27 13.77 -20.96
C PRO A 46 3.76 13.61 -19.51
N ARG A 47 2.90 13.85 -18.51
CA ARG A 47 3.26 13.75 -17.10
C ARG A 47 2.96 12.36 -16.57
N THR A 48 4.01 11.61 -16.29
CA THR A 48 3.94 10.49 -15.37
C THR A 48 3.31 10.96 -14.06
N LEU A 49 2.28 10.25 -13.59
CA LEU A 49 1.67 10.56 -12.30
C LEU A 49 2.76 10.47 -11.22
N PRO A 50 2.81 11.44 -10.29
CA PRO A 50 3.79 11.42 -9.22
C PRO A 50 3.63 10.12 -8.41
N ARG A 51 4.76 9.46 -8.13
CA ARG A 51 4.76 8.25 -7.32
C ARG A 51 4.32 8.58 -5.90
N SER A 52 3.44 7.75 -5.34
CA SER A 52 3.03 7.88 -3.95
C SER A 52 4.22 7.69 -3.01
N LYS A 53 4.52 8.70 -2.17
CA LYS A 53 5.59 8.64 -1.17
C LYS A 53 5.36 7.51 -0.17
N SER A 54 4.11 7.28 0.24
CA SER A 54 3.77 6.20 1.18
C SER A 54 3.99 4.83 0.54
N ALA A 55 3.60 4.64 -0.72
CA ALA A 55 3.82 3.39 -1.44
C ALA A 55 5.32 3.06 -1.59
N ILE A 56 6.14 4.06 -1.92
CA ILE A 56 7.60 3.90 -1.99
C ILE A 56 8.17 3.49 -0.63
N LYS A 57 7.79 4.20 0.45
CA LYS A 57 8.23 3.86 1.81
C LYS A 57 7.82 2.45 2.21
N GLN A 58 6.56 2.08 1.96
CA GLN A 58 6.05 0.75 2.29
C GLN A 58 6.85 -0.35 1.57
N LYS A 59 7.11 -0.19 0.27
CA LYS A 59 7.92 -1.15 -0.51
C LYS A 59 9.34 -1.27 0.05
N PHE A 60 9.97 -0.14 0.39
CA PHE A 60 11.30 -0.12 1.00
C PHE A 60 11.31 -0.83 2.36
N THR A 61 10.41 -0.45 3.27
CA THR A 61 10.30 -1.05 4.61
C THR A 61 10.01 -2.55 4.53
N GLN A 62 9.15 -3.00 3.60
CA GLN A 62 8.87 -4.43 3.42
C GLN A 62 10.12 -5.19 3.00
N ARG A 63 10.91 -4.64 2.05
CA ARG A 63 12.17 -5.24 1.63
C ARG A 63 13.15 -5.37 2.78
N GLU A 64 13.34 -4.31 3.56
CA GLU A 64 14.26 -4.33 4.70
C GLU A 64 13.80 -5.29 5.81
N LYS A 65 12.50 -5.35 6.12
CA LYS A 65 11.94 -6.34 7.06
C LYS A 65 12.27 -7.77 6.64
N THR A 66 12.10 -8.09 5.36
CA THR A 66 12.44 -9.42 4.83
C THR A 66 13.93 -9.70 4.96
N ARG A 67 14.78 -8.72 4.64
CA ARG A 67 16.24 -8.83 4.76
C ARG A 67 16.68 -9.03 6.22
N GLN A 68 16.17 -8.22 7.15
CA GLN A 68 16.48 -8.33 8.57
C GLN A 68 16.07 -9.68 9.15
N LYS A 69 14.90 -10.21 8.76
CA LYS A 69 14.49 -11.57 9.13
C LYS A 69 15.48 -12.62 8.63
N ALA A 70 15.93 -12.52 7.38
CA ALA A 70 16.90 -13.45 6.81
C ALA A 70 18.25 -13.39 7.53
N ILE A 71 18.76 -12.18 7.79
CA ILE A 71 20.02 -11.97 8.53
C ILE A 71 19.91 -12.52 9.96
N PHE A 72 18.80 -12.23 10.66
CA PHE A 72 18.58 -12.75 12.00
C PHE A 72 18.64 -14.28 12.00
N LYS A 73 17.87 -14.94 11.13
CA LYS A 73 17.84 -16.41 11.03
C LYS A 73 19.20 -17.02 10.71
N ALA A 74 20.01 -16.36 9.89
CA ALA A 74 21.36 -16.82 9.56
C ALA A 74 22.37 -16.58 10.69
N SER A 75 22.04 -15.75 11.69
CA SER A 75 22.97 -15.43 12.77
C SER A 75 23.09 -16.60 13.77
N PRO A 76 24.28 -16.84 14.35
CA PRO A 76 24.45 -17.85 15.39
C PRO A 76 23.54 -17.62 16.61
N ARG A 77 23.19 -16.37 16.86
CA ARG A 77 22.35 -15.96 17.99
C ARG A 77 20.90 -16.43 17.83
N ALA A 78 20.39 -16.56 16.60
CA ALA A 78 19.00 -16.96 16.39
C ALA A 78 18.65 -18.30 17.05
N ALA A 79 19.58 -19.25 17.09
CA ALA A 79 19.34 -20.53 17.75
C ALA A 79 19.01 -20.37 19.23
N MET A 80 19.77 -19.55 19.96
CA MET A 80 19.51 -19.29 21.38
C MET A 80 18.28 -18.41 21.57
N THR A 81 18.14 -17.35 20.78
CA THR A 81 17.04 -16.40 20.97
C THR A 81 15.68 -17.04 20.68
N LEU A 82 15.60 -17.96 19.72
CA LEU A 82 14.36 -18.70 19.39
C LEU A 82 13.98 -19.73 20.47
N GLN A 83 14.93 -20.22 21.27
CA GLN A 83 14.62 -21.07 22.42
C GLN A 83 13.96 -20.28 23.55
N ILE A 84 14.30 -19.01 23.71
CA ILE A 84 13.72 -18.11 24.72
C ILE A 84 12.36 -17.58 24.24
N ASP A 85 12.31 -17.10 22.99
CA ASP A 85 11.11 -16.53 22.39
C ASP A 85 11.00 -16.96 20.91
N PRO A 86 10.06 -17.88 20.58
CA PRO A 86 9.88 -18.36 19.20
C PRO A 86 9.30 -17.29 18.27
N SER A 87 8.78 -16.17 18.79
CA SER A 87 8.25 -15.06 17.99
C SER A 87 9.35 -14.16 17.41
N MET A 88 10.62 -14.39 17.76
CA MET A 88 11.76 -13.60 17.29
C MET A 88 12.04 -13.79 15.79
N PRO A 89 12.50 -12.74 15.07
CA PRO A 89 12.81 -11.42 15.59
C PRO A 89 11.55 -10.57 15.82
N SER A 90 11.54 -9.84 16.94
CA SER A 90 10.40 -9.04 17.38
C SER A 90 10.03 -7.91 16.40
N ALA A 91 8.79 -7.43 16.48
CA ALA A 91 8.33 -6.31 15.67
C ALA A 91 9.17 -5.04 15.88
N SER A 92 9.69 -4.83 17.10
CA SER A 92 10.60 -3.72 17.43
C SER A 92 11.95 -3.86 16.75
N PHE A 93 12.49 -5.09 16.65
CA PHE A 93 13.73 -5.35 15.90
C PHE A 93 13.56 -5.08 14.39
N LEU A 94 12.35 -5.31 13.88
CA LEU A 94 11.97 -5.10 12.48
C LEU A 94 11.45 -3.69 12.18
N LYS A 95 11.50 -2.78 13.16
CA LYS A 95 11.04 -1.40 13.00
C LYS A 95 12.18 -0.55 12.44
N LEU A 96 11.91 0.15 11.33
CA LEU A 96 12.75 1.18 10.74
C LEU A 96 12.19 2.56 11.09
#